data_AF-A0A7D7VPU1-F1
#
_entry.id   AF-A0A7D7VPU1-F1
#
_cell.length_a   1.000
_cell.length_b   1.000
_cell.length_c   1.000
_cell.angle_alpha   90.00
_cell.angle_beta   90.00
_cell.angle_gamma   90.00
#
_symmetry.space_group_name_H-M   'P 1'
#
loop_
_entity.id
_entity.type
_entity.pdbx_description
1 polymer ?
#
loop_
_entity_poly.entity_id
_entity_poly.type
_entity_poly.pdbx_seq_one_letter_code
_entity_poly.pdbx_strand_id
1 'polypeptide(L)'
;MPSKPLQTIHEVKPNSFVFEKPNTLPKEFCADVIARFEKDEEGQYKGRIGQHANEDNSIKKSTDLMVSGKEHWKDVDKALFQSLGRAVIEFRETYPFFKGSFKDMGYGVQRTNPGEHYHWHIDGGSHDFSHRQLVAIWYLNDVAGMGGETEFLFQDIKIKPELGKLILFPPFWTHEHRGVTLESGVKYIATTWVVFA
;
A
#
# COMPACT_ATOMS: atom_id res chain seq x y z
N MET A 1 28.57 -10.77 -5.90
CA MET A 1 27.98 -12.04 -5.45
C MET A 1 26.60 -12.18 -6.09
N PRO A 2 26.18 -13.36 -6.54
CA PRO A 2 24.81 -13.55 -7.03
C PRO A 2 23.83 -13.22 -5.90
N SER A 3 22.79 -12.44 -6.20
CA SER A 3 21.70 -12.13 -5.28
C SER A 3 20.97 -13.42 -4.89
N LYS A 4 20.54 -13.54 -3.63
CA LYS A 4 19.68 -14.67 -3.23
C LYS A 4 18.30 -14.47 -3.87
N PRO A 5 17.67 -15.51 -4.45
CA PRO A 5 16.33 -15.38 -4.99
C PRO A 5 15.30 -15.17 -3.86
N LEU A 6 14.27 -14.38 -4.15
CA LEU A 6 13.11 -14.25 -3.27
C LEU A 6 12.43 -15.62 -3.09
N GLN A 7 11.88 -15.87 -1.90
CA GLN A 7 11.33 -17.17 -1.51
C GLN A 7 9.81 -17.12 -1.35
N THR A 8 9.30 -16.08 -0.71
CA THR A 8 7.87 -15.88 -0.44
C THR A 8 7.31 -14.65 -1.14
N ILE A 9 8.19 -13.74 -1.59
CA ILE A 9 7.84 -12.61 -2.45
C ILE A 9 8.03 -13.04 -3.90
N HIS A 10 7.07 -12.71 -4.76
CA HIS A 10 7.12 -13.01 -6.19
C HIS A 10 7.02 -11.73 -7.00
N GLU A 11 7.86 -11.59 -8.02
CA GLU A 11 7.69 -10.55 -9.02
C GLU A 11 6.52 -10.93 -9.93
N VAL A 12 5.52 -10.05 -10.07
CA VAL A 12 4.27 -10.34 -10.79
C VAL A 12 4.54 -10.61 -12.27
N LYS A 13 5.52 -9.92 -12.84
CA LYS A 13 5.99 -10.09 -14.23
C LYS A 13 7.51 -9.84 -14.28
N PRO A 14 8.30 -10.63 -15.03
CA PRO A 14 9.75 -10.43 -15.10
C PRO A 14 10.14 -9.00 -15.47
N ASN A 15 11.06 -8.41 -14.70
CA ASN A 15 11.57 -7.04 -14.87
C ASN A 15 10.51 -5.93 -14.69
N SER A 16 9.38 -6.20 -14.06
CA SER A 16 8.38 -5.19 -13.71
C SER A 16 8.74 -4.39 -12.46
N PHE A 17 9.53 -4.98 -11.56
CA PHE A 17 9.77 -4.51 -10.20
C PHE A 17 8.47 -4.27 -9.41
N VAL A 18 7.41 -5.01 -9.77
CA VAL A 18 6.15 -5.06 -9.03
C VAL A 18 6.08 -6.42 -8.38
N PHE A 19 6.05 -6.44 -7.05
CA PHE A 19 6.11 -7.65 -6.27
C PHE A 19 4.85 -7.85 -5.46
N GLU A 20 4.47 -9.11 -5.26
CA GLU A 20 3.42 -9.50 -4.35
C GLU A 20 3.89 -10.57 -3.36
N LYS A 21 3.28 -10.56 -2.18
CA LYS A 21 3.43 -11.58 -1.16
C LYS A 21 2.03 -11.91 -0.62
N PRO A 22 1.46 -13.08 -0.96
CA PRO A 22 0.15 -13.46 -0.46
C PRO A 22 0.20 -13.77 1.04
N ASN A 23 -0.96 -13.73 1.71
CA ASN A 23 -1.15 -14.22 3.08
C ASN A 23 -0.21 -13.60 4.13
N THR A 24 0.11 -12.29 4.01
CA THR A 24 0.98 -11.58 4.97
C THR A 24 0.27 -11.16 6.25
N LEU A 25 -1.04 -10.89 6.17
CA LEU A 25 -1.87 -10.52 7.30
C LEU A 25 -2.97 -11.56 7.52
N PRO A 26 -3.23 -11.99 8.76
CA PRO A 26 -4.34 -12.89 9.07
C PRO A 26 -5.70 -12.27 8.77
N LYS A 27 -6.67 -13.11 8.38
CA LYS A 27 -8.04 -12.68 8.06
C LYS A 27 -8.69 -11.95 9.23
N GLU A 28 -8.52 -12.46 10.45
CA GLU A 28 -9.11 -11.93 11.67
C GLU A 28 -8.55 -10.53 11.99
N PHE A 29 -7.24 -10.34 11.76
CA PHE A 29 -6.60 -9.03 11.90
C PHE A 29 -7.18 -8.03 10.91
N CYS A 30 -7.26 -8.40 9.63
CA CYS A 30 -7.82 -7.53 8.61
C CYS A 30 -9.29 -7.15 8.89
N ALA A 31 -10.12 -8.11 9.33
CA ALA A 31 -11.50 -7.86 9.71
C ALA A 31 -11.62 -6.91 10.91
N ASP A 32 -10.76 -7.06 11.93
CA ASP A 32 -10.71 -6.17 13.08
C ASP A 32 -10.29 -4.74 12.69
N VAL A 33 -9.27 -4.58 11.84
CA VAL A 33 -8.87 -3.25 11.32
C VAL A 33 -10.03 -2.57 10.60
N ILE A 34 -10.76 -3.29 9.75
CA ILE A 34 -11.92 -2.76 9.03
C ILE A 34 -13.03 -2.35 10.02
N ALA A 35 -13.36 -3.20 10.99
CA ALA A 35 -14.39 -2.90 11.99
C ALA A 35 -14.04 -1.66 12.83
N ARG A 36 -12.77 -1.51 13.22
CA ARG A 36 -12.28 -0.32 13.93
C ARG A 36 -12.32 0.92 13.04
N PHE A 37 -11.96 0.80 11.76
CA PHE A 37 -11.99 1.90 10.79
C PHE A 37 -13.42 2.43 10.66
N GLU A 38 -14.40 1.55 10.44
CA GLU A 38 -15.81 1.92 10.30
C GLU A 38 -16.38 2.57 11.57
N LYS A 39 -15.86 2.20 12.74
CA LYS A 39 -16.28 2.79 14.03
C LYS A 39 -15.62 4.15 14.33
N ASP A 40 -14.42 4.41 13.80
CA ASP A 40 -13.64 5.64 14.04
C ASP A 40 -13.98 6.73 13.02
N GLU A 41 -15.26 7.12 12.94
CA GLU A 41 -15.75 8.13 12.00
C GLU A 41 -15.07 9.49 12.20
N GLU A 42 -14.78 9.87 13.45
CA GLU A 42 -14.07 11.12 13.78
C GLU A 42 -12.62 11.14 13.26
N GLY A 43 -11.98 9.97 13.18
CA GLY A 43 -10.64 9.82 12.64
C GLY A 43 -10.57 9.79 11.11
N GLN A 44 -11.70 9.66 10.42
CA GLN A 44 -11.79 9.57 8.96
C GLN A 44 -11.76 10.95 8.30
N TYR A 45 -11.16 11.03 7.11
CA TYR A 45 -11.16 12.23 6.27
C TYR A 45 -11.19 11.84 4.78
N LYS A 46 -11.47 12.81 3.91
CA LYS A 46 -11.46 12.59 2.46
C LYS A 46 -10.04 12.38 1.95
N GLY A 47 -9.89 11.52 0.95
CA GLY A 47 -8.61 11.27 0.30
C GLY A 47 -7.93 12.56 -0.14
N ARG A 48 -6.65 12.70 0.24
CA ARG A 48 -5.82 13.87 -0.07
C ARG A 48 -4.65 13.50 -0.96
N ILE A 49 -4.22 14.46 -1.79
CA ILE A 49 -3.13 14.33 -2.76
C ILE A 49 -2.03 15.38 -2.55
N GLY A 50 -0.82 15.04 -2.99
CA GLY A 50 0.32 15.95 -2.97
C GLY A 50 0.80 16.33 -1.57
N GLN A 51 1.82 17.18 -1.52
CA GLN A 51 2.48 17.57 -0.26
C GLN A 51 1.62 18.49 0.62
N HIS A 52 0.75 19.28 0.00
CA HIS A 52 -0.15 20.19 0.70
C HIS A 52 -1.45 19.50 1.16
N ALA A 53 -1.56 18.18 0.95
CA ALA A 53 -2.72 17.40 1.32
C ALA A 53 -4.03 17.99 0.77
N ASN A 54 -4.02 18.34 -0.52
CA ASN A 54 -5.16 18.92 -1.21
C ASN A 54 -6.25 17.87 -1.45
N GLU A 55 -7.51 18.29 -1.41
CA GLU A 55 -8.65 17.45 -1.75
C GLU A 55 -9.03 17.69 -3.21
N ASP A 56 -8.82 16.69 -4.08
CA ASP A 56 -9.23 16.72 -5.48
C ASP A 56 -9.86 15.37 -5.85
N ASN A 57 -11.19 15.32 -5.79
CA ASN A 57 -11.97 14.12 -6.08
C ASN A 57 -11.89 13.67 -7.55
N SER A 58 -11.37 14.50 -8.47
CA SER A 58 -11.11 14.06 -9.83
C SER A 58 -9.91 13.12 -9.89
N ILE A 59 -8.93 13.30 -9.00
CA ILE A 59 -7.72 12.47 -8.93
C ILE A 59 -7.86 11.38 -7.87
N LYS A 60 -8.23 11.73 -6.64
CA LYS A 60 -8.38 10.78 -5.54
C LYS A 60 -9.70 11.00 -4.83
N LYS A 61 -10.54 9.97 -4.86
CA LYS A 61 -11.80 9.91 -4.15
C LYS A 61 -11.78 8.67 -3.29
N SER A 62 -11.67 8.85 -1.98
CA SER A 62 -11.62 7.79 -0.98
C SER A 62 -11.95 8.35 0.39
N THR A 63 -12.08 7.45 1.37
CA THR A 63 -12.08 7.79 2.79
C THR A 63 -10.82 7.23 3.43
N ASP A 64 -10.04 8.07 4.08
CA ASP A 64 -8.71 7.74 4.61
C ASP A 64 -8.68 7.96 6.13
N LEU A 65 -7.80 7.24 6.83
CA LEU A 65 -7.54 7.38 8.26
C LEU A 65 -6.07 7.04 8.54
N MET A 66 -5.33 7.97 9.14
CA MET A 66 -3.97 7.68 9.65
C MET A 66 -4.09 6.89 10.95
N VAL A 67 -3.45 5.72 11.02
CA VAL A 67 -3.45 4.87 12.23
C VAL A 67 -2.24 5.15 13.11
N SER A 68 -1.09 5.48 12.50
CA SER A 68 0.12 5.82 13.25
C SER A 68 -0.05 7.06 14.11
N GLY A 69 0.55 7.04 15.30
CA GLY A 69 0.47 8.13 16.27
C GLY A 69 -0.79 8.16 17.13
N LYS A 70 -1.72 7.21 16.96
CA LYS A 70 -2.94 7.08 17.77
C LYS A 70 -2.83 5.88 18.72
N GLU A 71 -3.04 6.11 20.02
CA GLU A 71 -2.84 5.05 21.02
C GLU A 71 -3.79 3.85 20.83
N HIS A 72 -5.04 4.10 20.42
CA HIS A 72 -6.04 3.04 20.15
C HIS A 72 -5.79 2.25 18.86
N TRP A 73 -4.77 2.62 18.08
CA TRP A 73 -4.36 1.97 16.84
C TRP A 73 -2.94 1.37 16.89
N LYS A 74 -2.27 1.47 18.04
CA LYS A 74 -0.87 1.08 18.23
C LYS A 74 -0.58 -0.39 17.96
N ASP A 75 -1.54 -1.26 18.20
CA ASP A 75 -1.45 -2.69 17.88
C ASP A 75 -1.49 -2.94 16.37
N VAL A 76 -2.33 -2.20 15.64
CA VAL A 76 -2.41 -2.25 14.17
C VAL A 76 -1.12 -1.71 13.54
N ASP A 77 -0.63 -0.57 14.00
CA ASP A 77 0.66 0.01 13.59
C ASP A 77 1.80 -1.00 13.75
N LYS A 78 1.93 -1.58 14.96
CA LYS A 78 2.96 -2.59 15.26
C LYS A 78 2.85 -3.82 14.37
N ALA A 79 1.64 -4.30 14.09
CA ALA A 79 1.43 -5.47 13.23
C ALA A 79 1.85 -5.21 11.78
N LEU A 80 1.49 -4.04 11.23
CA LEU A 80 1.90 -3.63 9.88
C LEU A 80 3.42 -3.44 9.81
N PHE A 81 4.03 -2.82 10.82
CA PHE A 81 5.49 -2.69 10.95
C PHE A 81 6.20 -4.04 10.95
N GLN A 82 5.71 -5.01 11.72
CA GLN A 82 6.27 -6.35 11.73
C GLN A 82 6.10 -7.07 10.39
N SER A 83 4.95 -6.90 9.72
CA SER A 83 4.73 -7.45 8.38
C SER A 83 5.72 -6.87 7.37
N LEU A 84 5.89 -5.55 7.35
CA LEU A 84 6.83 -4.86 6.47
C LEU A 84 8.27 -5.30 6.76
N GLY A 85 8.66 -5.34 8.02
CA GLY A 85 10.01 -5.75 8.44
C GLY A 85 10.38 -7.14 7.94
N ARG A 86 9.46 -8.11 8.04
CA ARG A 86 9.67 -9.47 7.48
C ARG A 86 9.84 -9.46 5.96
N ALA A 87 9.06 -8.64 5.25
CA ALA A 87 9.19 -8.51 3.80
C ALA A 87 10.52 -7.87 3.41
N VAL A 88 10.92 -6.78 4.07
CA VAL A 88 12.19 -6.07 3.81
C VAL A 88 13.41 -6.94 4.15
N ILE A 89 13.34 -7.78 5.20
CA ILE A 89 14.40 -8.76 5.53
C ILE A 89 14.65 -9.74 4.38
N GLU A 90 13.60 -10.19 3.71
CA GLU A 90 13.74 -11.05 2.54
C GLU A 90 14.22 -10.23 1.32
N PHE A 91 13.59 -9.07 1.08
CA PHE A 91 13.84 -8.23 -0.07
C PHE A 91 15.30 -7.75 -0.16
N ARG A 92 15.93 -7.42 0.98
CA ARG A 92 17.34 -6.97 1.04
C ARG A 92 18.36 -8.06 0.72
N GLU A 93 17.99 -9.33 0.79
CA GLU A 93 18.86 -10.44 0.40
C GLU A 93 18.98 -10.56 -1.13
N THR A 94 17.92 -10.15 -1.84
CA THR A 94 17.89 -10.07 -3.31
C THR A 94 18.40 -8.73 -3.82
N TYR A 95 18.01 -7.63 -3.17
CA TYR A 95 18.32 -6.26 -3.59
C TYR A 95 19.21 -5.56 -2.55
N PRO A 96 20.55 -5.54 -2.74
CA PRO A 96 21.49 -5.00 -1.77
C PRO A 96 21.25 -3.53 -1.37
N PHE A 97 20.55 -2.76 -2.22
CA PHE A 97 20.11 -1.40 -1.91
C PHE A 97 19.36 -1.32 -0.57
N PHE A 98 18.53 -2.32 -0.24
CA PHE A 98 17.76 -2.36 1.01
C PHE A 98 18.55 -2.89 2.22
N LYS A 99 19.87 -3.06 2.12
CA LYS A 99 20.71 -3.45 3.27
C LYS A 99 21.06 -2.30 4.20
N GLY A 100 20.87 -1.05 3.77
CA GLY A 100 21.03 0.14 4.60
C GLY A 100 19.99 0.23 5.73
N SER A 101 20.04 1.35 6.46
CA SER A 101 19.05 1.65 7.49
C SER A 101 17.81 2.29 6.85
N PHE A 102 16.65 1.66 7.04
CA PHE A 102 15.37 2.12 6.54
C PHE A 102 14.33 2.13 7.65
N LYS A 103 13.33 3.01 7.51
CA LYS A 103 12.15 3.11 8.36
C LYS A 103 10.89 3.29 7.51
N ASP A 104 9.73 3.06 8.09
CA ASP A 104 8.46 3.42 7.48
C ASP A 104 8.08 4.90 7.73
N MET A 105 7.02 5.36 7.09
CA MET A 105 6.46 6.72 7.26
C MET A 105 5.14 6.73 8.04
N GLY A 106 4.87 5.70 8.84
CA GLY A 106 3.57 5.45 9.42
C GLY A 106 2.58 4.84 8.42
N TYR A 107 1.42 4.44 8.93
CA TYR A 107 0.44 3.63 8.22
C TYR A 107 -0.89 4.37 8.12
N GLY A 108 -1.43 4.41 6.90
CA GLY A 108 -2.80 4.86 6.64
C GLY A 108 -3.68 3.67 6.27
N VAL A 109 -4.94 3.70 6.70
CA VAL A 109 -5.99 2.81 6.23
C VAL A 109 -6.92 3.62 5.32
N GLN A 110 -7.35 3.02 4.21
CA GLN A 110 -8.20 3.65 3.22
C GLN A 110 -9.36 2.72 2.85
N ARG A 111 -10.56 3.28 2.76
CA ARG A 111 -11.75 2.67 2.15
C ARG A 111 -12.04 3.31 0.79
N THR A 112 -12.42 2.48 -0.17
CA THR A 112 -12.91 2.86 -1.50
C THR A 112 -14.25 2.17 -1.75
N ASN A 113 -15.29 2.97 -2.00
CA ASN A 113 -16.64 2.55 -2.35
C ASN A 113 -16.88 2.55 -3.86
N PRO A 114 -18.03 2.05 -4.36
CA PRO A 114 -18.35 2.12 -5.78
C PRO A 114 -18.33 3.57 -6.32
N GLY A 115 -17.70 3.79 -7.47
CA GLY A 115 -17.48 5.10 -8.07
C GLY A 115 -16.40 5.95 -7.37
N GLU A 116 -15.58 5.33 -6.52
CA GLU A 116 -14.39 5.92 -5.90
C GLU A 116 -13.11 5.32 -6.47
N HIS A 117 -11.99 6.04 -6.37
CA HIS A 117 -10.76 5.75 -7.11
C HIS A 117 -9.54 6.50 -6.58
N TYR A 118 -8.36 6.12 -7.05
CA TYR A 118 -7.19 6.99 -7.06
C TYR A 118 -6.54 6.85 -8.43
N HIS A 119 -6.75 7.82 -9.32
CA HIS A 119 -6.29 7.78 -10.70
C HIS A 119 -4.77 7.85 -10.82
N TRP A 120 -4.28 7.82 -12.06
CA TRP A 120 -2.86 7.74 -12.38
C TRP A 120 -2.02 8.76 -11.60
N HIS A 121 -1.07 8.24 -10.84
CA HIS A 121 -0.15 9.02 -10.03
C HIS A 121 1.15 8.25 -9.81
N ILE A 122 2.12 8.96 -9.24
CA ILE A 122 3.34 8.39 -8.68
C ILE A 122 3.41 8.76 -7.20
N ASP A 123 4.13 7.95 -6.44
CA ASP A 123 4.30 8.18 -5.01
C ASP A 123 5.59 8.94 -4.66
N GLY A 124 6.48 9.11 -5.61
CA GLY A 124 7.68 9.94 -5.51
C GLY A 124 7.41 11.39 -5.91
N GLY A 125 8.29 12.28 -5.49
CA GLY A 125 8.17 13.71 -5.80
C GLY A 125 9.30 14.52 -5.20
N SER A 126 9.12 15.85 -5.17
CA SER A 126 10.04 16.75 -4.46
C SER A 126 9.88 16.65 -2.93
N HIS A 127 10.80 17.28 -2.20
CA HIS A 127 10.76 17.43 -0.73
C HIS A 127 10.56 16.07 -0.02
N ASP A 128 9.60 15.96 0.90
CA ASP A 128 9.41 14.76 1.71
C ASP A 128 9.15 13.50 0.86
N PHE A 129 8.56 13.66 -0.32
CA PHE A 129 8.27 12.52 -1.20
C PHE A 129 9.53 12.00 -1.88
N SER A 130 10.62 12.79 -1.94
CA SER A 130 11.91 12.36 -2.51
C SER A 130 12.60 11.29 -1.65
N HIS A 131 12.20 11.16 -0.38
CA HIS A 131 12.76 10.17 0.53
C HIS A 131 12.18 8.77 0.34
N ARG A 132 11.03 8.63 -0.33
CA ARG A 132 10.36 7.34 -0.54
C ARG A 132 11.16 6.46 -1.48
N GLN A 133 11.47 5.24 -1.05
CA GLN A 133 12.28 4.27 -1.78
C GLN A 133 11.51 3.00 -2.16
N LEU A 134 10.43 2.70 -1.43
CA LEU A 134 9.54 1.56 -1.71
C LEU A 134 8.13 1.87 -1.21
N VAL A 135 7.11 1.55 -2.00
CA VAL A 135 5.71 1.58 -1.60
C VAL A 135 5.32 0.21 -1.06
N ALA A 136 4.51 0.19 0.00
CA ALA A 136 3.90 -1.03 0.53
C ALA A 136 2.40 -0.83 0.68
N ILE A 137 1.62 -1.69 0.02
CA ILE A 137 0.15 -1.73 0.13
C ILE A 137 -0.28 -3.13 0.56
N TRP A 138 -1.09 -3.21 1.62
CA TRP A 138 -1.79 -4.42 2.02
C TRP A 138 -3.25 -4.31 1.65
N TYR A 139 -3.80 -5.36 1.04
CA TYR A 139 -5.25 -5.49 0.86
C TYR A 139 -5.87 -6.11 2.11
N LEU A 140 -6.84 -5.43 2.71
CA LEU A 140 -7.49 -5.87 3.94
C LEU A 140 -8.75 -6.70 3.67
N ASN A 141 -9.18 -6.82 2.42
CA ASN A 141 -10.27 -7.71 2.01
C ASN A 141 -10.13 -8.11 0.55
N ASP A 142 -10.81 -9.20 0.20
CA ASP A 142 -11.01 -9.57 -1.20
C ASP A 142 -11.98 -8.60 -1.87
N VAL A 143 -11.70 -8.23 -3.12
CA VAL A 143 -12.65 -7.56 -4.00
C VAL A 143 -13.06 -8.55 -5.08
N ALA A 144 -14.26 -9.13 -4.92
CA ALA A 144 -14.79 -10.11 -5.87
C ALA A 144 -15.43 -9.46 -7.12
N GLY A 145 -15.85 -8.20 -7.01
CA GLY A 145 -16.51 -7.43 -8.07
C GLY A 145 -15.55 -6.87 -9.12
N MET A 146 -16.10 -6.09 -10.05
CA MET A 146 -15.31 -5.38 -11.06
C MET A 146 -14.64 -4.13 -10.47
N GLY A 147 -13.43 -3.83 -10.95
CA GLY A 147 -12.68 -2.66 -10.53
C GLY A 147 -11.92 -2.84 -9.22
N GLY A 148 -11.33 -1.76 -8.72
CA GLY A 148 -10.58 -1.76 -7.48
C GLY A 148 -9.18 -2.38 -7.57
N GLU A 149 -8.73 -2.84 -8.74
CA GLU A 149 -7.35 -3.30 -8.93
C GLU A 149 -6.34 -2.19 -8.67
N THR A 150 -5.13 -2.57 -8.27
CA THR A 150 -3.97 -1.66 -8.40
C THR A 150 -3.35 -1.91 -9.76
N GLU A 151 -3.46 -0.92 -10.66
CA GLU A 151 -3.01 -1.01 -12.04
C GLU A 151 -1.75 -0.19 -12.26
N PHE A 152 -0.79 -0.74 -13.01
CA PHE A 152 0.50 -0.15 -13.31
C PHE A 152 0.62 0.12 -14.82
N LEU A 153 0.82 1.38 -15.18
CA LEU A 153 0.72 1.86 -16.57
C LEU A 153 1.79 1.25 -17.47
N PHE A 154 3.05 1.30 -17.05
CA PHE A 154 4.18 0.90 -17.89
C PHE A 154 4.46 -0.60 -17.88
N GLN A 155 4.03 -1.30 -16.83
CA GLN A 155 4.26 -2.73 -16.66
C GLN A 155 3.18 -3.58 -17.35
N ASP A 156 2.03 -2.98 -17.67
CA ASP A 156 0.83 -3.66 -18.14
C ASP A 156 0.43 -4.78 -17.14
N ILE A 157 0.22 -4.35 -15.88
CA ILE A 157 -0.13 -5.22 -14.75
C ILE A 157 -1.36 -4.65 -14.04
N LYS A 158 -2.29 -5.54 -13.69
CA LYS A 158 -3.41 -5.28 -12.78
C LYS A 158 -3.37 -6.27 -11.64
N ILE A 159 -3.17 -5.78 -10.41
CA ILE A 159 -3.20 -6.62 -9.22
C ILE A 159 -4.59 -6.56 -8.61
N LYS A 160 -5.22 -7.73 -8.54
CA LYS A 160 -6.49 -7.92 -7.84
C LYS A 160 -6.30 -7.81 -6.32
N PRO A 161 -7.16 -7.07 -5.60
CA PRO A 161 -7.17 -7.07 -4.14
C PRO A 161 -7.57 -8.45 -3.61
N GLU A 162 -6.63 -9.09 -2.92
CA GLU A 162 -6.84 -10.38 -2.25
C GLU A 162 -6.46 -10.23 -0.78
N LEU A 163 -7.33 -10.71 0.10
CA LEU A 163 -7.21 -10.55 1.54
C LEU A 163 -5.80 -10.91 2.05
N GLY A 164 -5.20 -9.99 2.79
CA GLY A 164 -3.91 -10.17 3.45
C GLY A 164 -2.71 -10.17 2.50
N LYS A 165 -2.89 -9.96 1.19
CA LYS A 165 -1.78 -9.80 0.24
C LYS A 165 -1.11 -8.44 0.44
N LEU A 166 0.22 -8.46 0.46
CA LEU A 166 1.09 -7.29 0.36
C LEU A 166 1.58 -7.13 -1.08
N ILE A 167 1.63 -5.90 -1.57
CA ILE A 167 2.38 -5.55 -2.79
C ILE A 167 3.48 -4.53 -2.47
N LEU A 168 4.61 -4.67 -3.17
CA LEU A 168 5.78 -3.81 -3.05
C LEU A 168 6.19 -3.32 -4.44
N PHE A 169 6.47 -2.03 -4.58
CA PHE A 169 6.93 -1.46 -5.85
C PHE A 169 7.66 -0.13 -5.63
N PRO A 170 8.57 0.26 -6.53
CA PRO A 170 9.24 1.57 -6.46
C PRO A 170 8.24 2.73 -6.59
N PRO A 171 8.41 3.86 -5.88
CA PRO A 171 7.51 5.00 -5.94
C PRO A 171 7.75 5.93 -7.14
N PHE A 172 8.67 5.56 -8.05
CA PHE A 172 9.22 6.49 -9.03
C PHE A 172 8.36 6.59 -10.30
N TRP A 173 8.75 7.51 -11.20
CA TRP A 173 8.10 7.73 -12.50
C TRP A 173 7.97 6.48 -13.37
N THR A 174 8.77 5.45 -13.12
CA THR A 174 8.70 4.15 -13.79
C THR A 174 7.50 3.30 -13.36
N HIS A 175 6.82 3.67 -12.27
CA HIS A 175 5.75 2.90 -11.62
C HIS A 175 4.51 3.78 -11.41
N GLU A 176 4.16 4.55 -12.44
CA GLU A 176 2.88 5.24 -12.48
C GLU A 176 1.74 4.22 -12.36
N HIS A 177 0.89 4.44 -11.37
CA HIS A 177 -0.11 3.46 -10.97
C HIS A 177 -1.40 4.14 -10.54
N ARG A 178 -2.48 3.35 -10.44
CA ARG A 178 -3.79 3.80 -9.98
C ARG A 178 -4.52 2.72 -9.19
N GLY A 179 -5.41 3.16 -8.32
CA GLY A 179 -6.56 2.37 -7.90
C GLY A 179 -7.68 2.51 -8.93
N VAL A 180 -7.92 1.45 -9.71
CA VAL A 180 -9.02 1.39 -10.69
C VAL A 180 -10.33 1.70 -9.97
N THR A 181 -11.20 2.49 -10.62
CA THR A 181 -12.52 2.82 -10.09
C THR A 181 -13.23 1.55 -9.68
N LEU A 182 -13.67 1.50 -8.41
CA LEU A 182 -14.40 0.36 -7.92
C LEU A 182 -15.82 0.42 -8.50
N GLU A 183 -16.29 -0.65 -9.12
CA GLU A 183 -17.65 -0.69 -9.68
C GLU A 183 -18.65 -1.34 -8.72
N SER A 184 -18.18 -2.26 -7.86
CA SER A 184 -19.04 -3.01 -6.94
C SER A 184 -18.27 -3.53 -5.71
N GLY A 185 -18.98 -3.67 -4.60
CA GLY A 185 -18.40 -4.07 -3.32
C GLY A 185 -17.74 -2.91 -2.58
N VAL A 186 -16.73 -3.22 -1.78
CA VAL A 186 -15.93 -2.23 -1.02
C VAL A 186 -14.48 -2.73 -0.98
N LYS A 187 -13.53 -1.80 -1.03
CA LYS A 187 -12.09 -2.11 -0.94
C LYS A 187 -11.50 -1.40 0.26
N TYR A 188 -10.70 -2.12 1.04
CA TYR A 188 -9.89 -1.60 2.12
C TYR A 188 -8.42 -1.92 1.89
N ILE A 189 -7.57 -0.92 2.10
CA ILE A 189 -6.12 -1.09 2.08
C ILE A 189 -5.47 -0.47 3.31
N ALA A 190 -4.32 -1.00 3.69
CA ALA A 190 -3.36 -0.27 4.50
C ALA A 190 -2.14 0.08 3.62
N THR A 191 -1.54 1.26 3.83
CA THR A 191 -0.44 1.75 3.00
C THR A 191 0.64 2.40 3.85
N THR A 192 1.90 2.20 3.46
CA THR A 192 3.05 2.99 3.94
C THR A 192 4.11 3.13 2.85
N TRP A 193 5.15 3.91 3.16
CA TRP A 193 6.35 4.04 2.35
C TRP A 193 7.60 3.76 3.19
N VAL A 194 8.58 3.10 2.57
CA VAL A 194 9.91 2.89 3.13
C VAL A 194 10.82 4.05 2.74
N VAL A 195 11.47 4.67 3.71
CA VAL A 195 12.42 5.78 3.55
C VAL A 195 13.74 5.48 4.26
N PHE A 196 14.79 6.25 3.96
CA PHE A 196 16.02 6.20 4.74
C PHE A 196 15.77 6.58 6.20
N ALA A 197 16.41 5.86 7.12
CA ALA A 197 16.27 6.07 8.57
C ALA A 197 17.02 7.31 9.06
#